data_AF-A0A7I8JRJ9-F1
#
_entry.id   AF-A0A7I8JRJ9-F1
#
_cell.length_a   1.000
_cell.length_b   1.000
_cell.length_c   1.000
_cell.angle_alpha   90.00
_cell.angle_beta   90.00
_cell.angle_gamma   90.00
#
_symmetry.space_group_name_H-M   'P 1'
#
loop_
_entity.id
_entity.type
_entity.pdbx_description
1 polymer ?
#
loop_
_entity_poly.entity_id
_entity_poly.type
_entity_poly.pdbx_seq_one_letter_code
_entity_poly.pdbx_strand_id
1 'polypeptide(L)' 'MLDDERHILSFRVIGGDHRLKNYRSVTSATEFSGRGPVYTLVLESYVDTRMFTDTVVKLNLQKLAAAAAAPFSSS' A
#
# COMPACT_ATOMS: atom_id res chain seq x y z
N MET A 1 2.16 8.13 -10.43
CA MET A 1 0.79 8.27 -10.95
C MET A 1 -0.13 8.21 -9.77
N LEU A 2 -1.05 9.15 -9.68
CA LEU A 2 -2.09 9.19 -8.66
C LEU A 2 -3.42 9.24 -9.40
N ASP A 3 -4.33 8.36 -9.05
CA ASP A 3 -5.69 8.30 -9.57
C ASP A 3 -6.62 8.23 -8.36
N ASP A 4 -7.10 9.39 -7.93
CA ASP A 4 -7.90 9.54 -6.71
C ASP A 4 -9.29 8.91 -6.88
N GLU A 5 -9.87 8.97 -8.08
CA GLU A 5 -11.19 8.39 -8.38
C GLU A 5 -11.18 6.86 -8.27
N ARG A 6 -10.08 6.22 -8.69
CA ARG A 6 -9.91 4.76 -8.59
C ARG A 6 -9.17 4.33 -7.33
N HIS A 7 -8.78 5.26 -6.47
CA HIS A 7 -7.96 5.02 -5.29
C HIS A 7 -6.68 4.23 -5.60
N ILE A 8 -5.95 4.67 -6.63
CA ILE A 8 -4.68 4.06 -7.06
C ILE A 8 -3.52 5.02 -6.82
N LEU A 9 -2.49 4.52 -6.13
CA LEU A 9 -1.21 5.18 -5.94
C LEU A 9 -0.12 4.36 -6.64
N SER A 10 0.72 4.99 -7.46
CA SER A 10 1.91 4.35 -8.02
C SER A 10 3.12 5.26 -7.96
N PHE A 11 4.23 4.70 -7.49
CA PHE A 11 5.52 5.38 -7.45
C PHE A 11 6.67 4.47 -7.90
N ARG A 12 7.78 5.08 -8.28
CA ARG A 12 9.04 4.42 -8.62
C ARG A 12 10.17 5.14 -7.90
N VAL A 13 11.15 4.37 -7.42
CA VAL A 13 12.39 4.94 -6.89
C VAL A 13 13.33 5.23 -8.07
N ILE A 14 13.63 6.51 -8.27
CA ILE A 14 14.43 7.03 -9.40
C ILE A 14 15.90 7.31 -9.04
N GLY A 15 16.28 7.18 -7.75
CA GLY A 15 17.64 7.39 -7.27
C GLY A 15 17.80 7.00 -5.80
N GLY A 16 19.04 6.99 -5.30
CA GLY A 16 19.38 6.58 -3.93
C GLY A 16 20.40 5.44 -3.87
N ASP A 17 20.85 5.10 -2.65
CA ASP A 17 21.89 4.10 -2.44
C ASP A 17 21.36 2.69 -2.68
N HIS A 18 21.56 2.22 -3.91
CA HIS A 18 21.61 0.87 -4.51
C HIS A 18 20.54 -0.17 -4.17
N ARG A 19 19.89 -0.10 -3.01
CA ARG A 19 18.90 -1.05 -2.55
C ARG A 19 17.70 -0.98 -3.51
N LEU A 20 16.97 0.13 -3.64
CA LEU A 20 15.70 0.19 -4.41
C LEU A 20 15.80 0.59 -5.90
N LYS A 21 16.95 0.39 -6.57
CA LYS A 21 17.22 1.00 -7.90
C LYS A 21 16.17 0.74 -9.00
N ASN A 22 15.46 -0.38 -8.97
CA ASN A 22 14.41 -0.70 -9.95
C ASN A 22 13.02 -0.85 -9.33
N TYR A 23 12.85 -0.38 -8.09
CA TYR A 23 11.60 -0.55 -7.37
C TYR A 23 10.49 0.30 -7.98
N ARG A 24 9.42 -0.37 -8.36
CA ARG A 24 8.15 0.26 -8.78
C ARG A 24 7.02 -0.43 -8.03
N SER A 25 6.14 0.36 -7.44
CA SER A 25 4.95 -0.13 -6.75
C SER A 25 3.67 0.48 -7.33
N VAL A 26 2.59 -0.29 -7.23
CA VAL A 26 1.21 0.12 -7.44
C VAL A 26 0.40 -0.40 -6.25
N THR A 27 -0.24 0.52 -5.54
CA THR A 27 -1.16 0.24 -4.44
C THR A 27 -2.56 0.67 -4.85
N SER A 28 -3.54 -0.22 -4.73
CA SER A 28 -4.96 0.06 -4.98
C SER A 28 -5.79 -0.26 -3.75
N ALA A 29 -6.78 0.58 -3.45
CA ALA A 29 -7.76 0.33 -2.40
C ALA A 29 -9.15 0.13 -3.02
N THR A 30 -9.86 -0.92 -2.60
CA THR A 30 -11.22 -1.20 -3.05
C THR A 30 -12.13 -1.41 -1.84
N GLU A 31 -13.18 -0.62 -1.76
CA GLU A 31 -14.25 -0.82 -0.77
C GLU A 31 -15.13 -2.01 -1.20
N PHE A 32 -15.41 -2.89 -0.25
CA PHE A 32 -16.38 -3.95 -0.39
C PHE A 32 -17.52 -3.71 0.59
N SER A 33 -18.68 -3.39 0.02
CA SER A 33 -19.94 -3.24 0.73
C SER A 33 -20.96 -4.27 0.22
N GLY A 34 -21.65 -4.94 1.13
CA GLY A 34 -22.58 -6.04 0.82
C GLY A 34 -23.48 -6.33 2.02
N ARG A 35 -24.01 -7.56 2.14
CA ARG A 35 -24.82 -7.96 3.32
C ARG A 35 -24.02 -8.06 4.64
N GLY A 36 -22.71 -7.86 4.61
CA GLY A 36 -21.80 -8.00 5.75
C GLY A 36 -21.15 -6.67 6.16
N PRO A 37 -20.16 -6.71 7.06
CA PRO A 37 -19.40 -5.53 7.46
C PRO A 37 -18.68 -4.94 6.24
N VAL A 38 -18.69 -3.61 6.16
CA VAL A 38 -17.90 -2.88 5.17
C VAL A 38 -16.42 -3.06 5.49
N TYR A 39 -15.63 -3.39 4.48
CA TYR A 39 -14.18 -3.46 4.61
C TYR A 39 -13.50 -2.93 3.36
N THR A 40 -12.23 -2.57 3.50
CA THR A 40 -11.38 -2.14 2.39
C THR A 40 -10.31 -3.19 2.15
N LEU A 41 -10.18 -3.64 0.90
CA LEU A 41 -9.05 -4.45 0.46
C LEU A 41 -7.98 -3.51 -0.11
N VAL A 42 -6.80 -3.53 0.49
CA VAL A 42 -5.61 -2.85 -0.06
C VAL A 42 -4.71 -3.89 -0.71
N LEU A 43 -4.45 -3.72 -2.00
CA LEU A 43 -3.55 -4.57 -2.76
C LEU A 43 -2.33 -3.75 -3.18
N GLU A 44 -1.14 -4.23 -2.81
CA GLU A 44 0.12 -3.65 -3.27
C GLU A 44 0.89 -4.66 -4.11
N SER A 45 1.27 -4.24 -5.31
CA SER A 45 2.07 -5.01 -6.26
C SER A 45 3.33 -4.23 -6.60
N TYR A 46 4.45 -4.93 -6.74
CA TYR A 46 5.73 -4.28 -6.99
C TYR A 46 6.67 -5.13 -7.84
N VAL A 47 7.67 -4.47 -8.42
CA VAL A 47 8.79 -5.11 -9.12
C VAL A 47 10.08 -4.70 -8.42
N ASP A 48 10.90 -5.67 -8.03
CA ASP A 48 12.20 -5.44 -7.38
C ASP A 48 13.10 -6.68 -7.44
N THR A 49 14.41 -6.49 -7.24
CA THR A 49 15.41 -7.57 -7.33
C THR A 49 15.89 -8.09 -5.97
N ARG A 50 15.30 -7.65 -4.85
CA ARG A 50 15.80 -7.98 -3.51
C ARG A 50 14.80 -8.81 -2.71
N MET A 51 15.35 -9.75 -1.94
CA MET A 51 14.57 -10.70 -1.14
C MET A 51 13.83 -10.08 0.05
N PHE A 52 14.21 -8.89 0.53
CA PHE A 52 13.61 -8.31 1.73
C PHE A 52 12.32 -7.51 1.47
N THR A 53 12.01 -7.26 0.20
CA THR A 53 10.95 -6.32 -0.19
C THR A 53 9.56 -6.86 0.17
N ASP A 54 9.36 -8.17 0.09
CA ASP A 54 8.13 -8.83 0.56
C ASP A 54 7.88 -8.57 2.05
N THR A 55 8.94 -8.68 2.86
CA THR A 55 8.83 -8.42 4.31
C THR A 55 8.45 -6.97 4.57
N VAL A 56 9.06 -6.02 3.86
CA VAL A 56 8.77 -4.59 4.04
C VAL A 56 7.34 -4.28 3.61
N VAL A 57 6.90 -4.72 2.43
CA VAL A 57 5.52 -4.49 1.95
C VAL A 57 4.50 -5.10 2.90
N LYS A 58 4.73 -6.34 3.36
CA LYS A 58 3.84 -6.99 4.35
C LYS A 58 3.74 -6.19 5.64
N LEU A 59 4.87 -5.75 6.20
CA LEU A 59 4.87 -4.96 7.44
C LEU A 59 4.20 -3.60 7.25
N ASN A 60 4.39 -2.96 6.09
CA ASN A 60 3.74 -1.69 5.77
C ASN A 60 2.22 -1.85 5.69
N LEU A 61 1.71 -2.88 5.00
CA LEU A 61 0.27 -3.15 4.90
C LEU A 61 -0.35 -3.48 6.27
N GLN A 62 0.37 -4.22 7.13
CA GLN A 62 -0.08 -4.47 8.51
C GLN A 62 -0.17 -3.19 9.33
N LYS A 63 0.83 -2.31 9.23
CA LYS A 63 0.82 -0.99 9.90
C LYS A 63 -0.30 -0.11 9.37
N LEU A 64 -0.54 -0.11 8.06
CA LEU A 64 -1.63 0.62 7.43
C LEU A 64 -2.99 0.14 7.96
N ALA A 65 -3.20 -1.17 8.04
CA ALA A 65 -4.44 -1.73 8.59
C ALA A 65 -4.63 -1.31 10.07
N ALA A 66 -3.57 -1.35 10.88
CA ALA A 66 -3.64 -0.92 12.27
C ALA A 66 -3.96 0.58 12.40
N ALA A 67 -3.34 1.43 11.57
CA ALA A 67 -3.59 2.87 11.56
C ALA A 67 -5.01 3.21 11.08
N ALA A 68 -5.52 2.52 10.05
CA ALA A 68 -6.86 2.73 9.53
C ALA A 68 -7.97 2.25 10.48
N ALA A 69 -7.69 1.22 11.27
CA ALA A 69 -8.61 0.70 12.28
C ALA A 69 -8.54 1.45 13.63
N ALA A 70 -7.55 2.32 13.81
CA ALA A 70 -7.43 3.10 15.04
C ALA A 70 -8.63 4.07 15.15
N PRO A 71 -9.26 4.17 16.34
CA PRO A 71 -10.32 5.15 16.55
C PRO A 71 -9.76 6.55 16.32
N PHE A 72 -10.49 7.37 15.57
CA PHE A 72 -10.12 8.76 15.33
C PHE A 72 -10.15 9.48 16.68
N SER A 73 -8.99 9.78 17.25
CA SER A 73 -8.92 10.63 18.44
C SER A 73 -9.10 12.08 18.00
N SER A 74 -10.30 12.62 18.15
CA SER A 74 -10.50 14.07 18.04
C SER A 74 -9.71 14.76 19.16
N SER A 75 -8.68 15.53 18.78
CA SER A 75 -8.06 16.55 19.66
C SER A 75 -8.78 17.87 19.48
#